data_AF-A0A2W4M9R1-F1
#
_entry.id   AF-A0A2W4M9R1-F1
#
_cell.length_a   1.000
_cell.length_b   1.000
_cell.length_c   1.000
_cell.angle_alpha   90.00
_cell.angle_beta   90.00
_cell.angle_gamma   90.00
#
_symmetry.space_group_name_H-M   'P 1'
#
loop_
_entity.id
_entity.type
_entity.pdbx_description
1 polymer ?
#
loop_
_entity_poly.entity_id
_entity_poly.type
_entity_poly.pdbx_seq_one_letter_code
_entity_poly.pdbx_strand_id
1 'polypeptide(L)'
;MEAFALPITNGVLPKINGGSMTGLFLEPYFIRMLLKVGKGKDIFLFPMSPEDREFYPVGVMARIEELWVEQVVPGNKIAGLFARVSGLERYKAGSFEFTDEGLVAYNLERMDLDELREKGYPAICGAGWQPAGGYTTFGSDRQSMEITIYGWEYETGKKVAIVGRLSREDLEPEQAHTVEHAIIRSLKNYAFCTPKTLRLCMKRETEELMWSVEIGFAHELPEVFGVTGSGVCGNPMTRMTSVYLGEEFRKQLKQGLNIFESLSRARKKTLSRIAQELDISTESGIRSLQGLKKGMFHDDSPVEIKTLKKVLMRFPQDPWH
;
A
#
# COMPACT_ATOMS: atom_id res chain seq x y z
N MET A 1 1.22 17.27 -24.69
CA MET A 1 0.70 15.99 -25.24
C MET A 1 -0.61 15.69 -24.53
N GLU A 2 -1.57 15.10 -25.24
CA GLU A 2 -2.82 14.58 -24.68
C GLU A 2 -3.00 13.12 -25.09
N ALA A 3 -3.71 12.34 -24.27
CA ALA A 3 -4.05 10.96 -24.57
C ALA A 3 -5.33 10.56 -23.85
N PHE A 4 -6.03 9.57 -24.40
CA PHE A 4 -7.07 8.87 -23.63
C PHE A 4 -6.44 8.24 -22.39
N ALA A 5 -7.17 8.31 -21.28
CA ALA A 5 -6.70 7.95 -19.97
C ALA A 5 -7.64 6.93 -19.32
N LEU A 6 -7.07 5.94 -18.66
CA LEU A 6 -7.80 4.85 -18.04
C LEU A 6 -7.43 4.75 -16.55
N PRO A 7 -8.38 5.05 -15.65
CA PRO A 7 -8.15 4.90 -14.22
C PRO A 7 -8.09 3.42 -13.85
N ILE A 8 -7.07 3.05 -13.10
CA ILE A 8 -6.83 1.70 -12.63
C ILE A 8 -7.06 1.66 -11.11
N THR A 9 -8.13 1.00 -10.69
CA THR A 9 -8.60 0.98 -9.30
C THR A 9 -7.82 0.03 -8.40
N ASN A 10 -7.17 -0.98 -8.97
CA ASN A 10 -6.35 -1.94 -8.21
C ASN A 10 -4.87 -1.53 -8.14
N GLY A 11 -4.49 -0.37 -8.68
CA GLY A 11 -3.11 0.13 -8.69
C GLY A 11 -2.12 -0.66 -9.56
N VAL A 12 -2.59 -1.62 -10.37
CA VAL A 12 -1.75 -2.50 -11.18
C VAL A 12 -1.38 -1.80 -12.49
N LEU A 13 -0.13 -1.36 -12.61
CA LEU A 13 0.40 -0.74 -13.84
C LEU A 13 1.45 -1.65 -14.52
N PRO A 14 1.52 -1.69 -15.86
CA PRO A 14 2.53 -2.47 -16.55
C PRO A 14 3.91 -1.89 -16.25
N LYS A 15 4.95 -2.73 -16.28
CA LYS A 15 6.35 -2.28 -16.14
C LYS A 15 6.65 -1.20 -17.19
N ILE A 16 7.62 -0.33 -16.96
CA ILE A 16 8.09 0.59 -18.01
C ILE A 16 9.13 -0.10 -18.89
N ASN A 17 9.31 0.41 -20.11
CA ASN A 17 10.22 -0.14 -21.12
C ASN A 17 9.98 -1.63 -21.42
N GLY A 18 8.73 -2.07 -21.36
CA GLY A 18 8.34 -3.47 -21.50
C GLY A 18 7.35 -3.93 -20.44
N GLY A 19 7.15 -5.24 -20.32
CA GLY A 19 6.17 -5.82 -19.39
C GLY A 19 4.76 -5.82 -19.97
N SER A 20 4.25 -7.01 -20.22
CA SER A 20 2.89 -7.22 -20.72
C SER A 20 1.93 -7.50 -19.57
N MET A 21 0.75 -6.89 -19.61
CA MET A 21 -0.33 -7.20 -18.69
C MET A 21 -1.65 -7.31 -19.43
N THR A 22 -2.55 -8.15 -18.90
CA THR A 22 -3.92 -8.26 -19.39
C THR A 22 -4.88 -7.75 -18.33
N GLY A 23 -5.72 -6.79 -18.69
CA GLY A 23 -6.80 -6.26 -17.86
C GLY A 23 -8.16 -6.69 -18.39
N LEU A 24 -9.13 -6.81 -17.47
CA LEU A 24 -10.54 -7.03 -17.78
C LEU A 24 -11.33 -5.74 -17.48
N PHE A 25 -12.12 -5.30 -18.44
CA PHE A 25 -12.95 -4.11 -18.36
C PHE A 25 -14.42 -4.47 -18.52
N LEU A 26 -15.23 -4.04 -17.55
CA LEU A 26 -16.67 -4.29 -17.51
C LEU A 26 -17.50 -3.01 -17.67
N GLU A 27 -16.90 -1.84 -17.45
CA GLU A 27 -17.62 -0.57 -17.44
C GLU A 27 -17.84 -0.05 -18.87
N PRO A 28 -19.10 0.09 -19.35
CA PRO A 28 -19.39 0.42 -20.74
C PRO A 28 -18.72 1.70 -21.25
N TYR A 29 -18.57 2.72 -20.39
CA TYR A 29 -17.90 3.97 -20.76
C TYR A 29 -16.44 3.73 -21.19
N PHE A 30 -15.66 3.02 -20.38
CA PHE A 30 -14.26 2.73 -20.66
C PHE A 30 -14.08 1.66 -21.75
N ILE A 31 -15.02 0.73 -21.89
CA ILE A 31 -15.03 -0.24 -23.00
C ILE A 31 -15.14 0.49 -24.34
N ARG A 32 -16.10 1.42 -24.47
CA ARG A 32 -16.27 2.21 -25.71
C ARG A 32 -15.02 3.03 -26.02
N MET A 33 -14.44 3.66 -25.01
CA MET A 33 -13.19 4.41 -25.14
C MET A 33 -12.05 3.51 -25.65
N LEU A 34 -11.81 2.35 -25.03
CA LEU A 34 -10.75 1.41 -25.44
C LEU A 34 -10.93 0.90 -26.87
N LEU A 35 -12.16 0.54 -27.25
CA LEU A 35 -12.47 0.11 -28.62
C LEU A 35 -12.25 1.23 -29.64
N LYS A 36 -12.52 2.49 -29.25
CA LYS A 36 -12.27 3.66 -30.09
C LYS A 36 -10.78 3.97 -30.26
N VAL A 37 -10.00 3.88 -29.18
CA VAL A 37 -8.53 4.00 -29.22
C VAL A 37 -7.95 2.92 -30.14
N GLY A 38 -8.38 1.67 -29.95
CA GLY A 38 -8.03 0.55 -30.82
C GLY A 38 -6.61 0.01 -30.59
N LYS A 39 -6.36 -1.16 -31.20
CA LYS A 39 -5.06 -1.84 -31.15
C LYS A 39 -3.96 -0.99 -31.82
N GLY A 40 -2.75 -1.04 -31.24
CA GLY A 40 -1.55 -0.38 -31.75
C GLY A 40 -1.46 1.11 -31.38
N LYS A 41 -2.41 1.64 -30.62
CA LYS A 41 -2.40 3.00 -30.10
C LYS A 41 -1.98 3.04 -28.63
N ASP A 42 -1.54 4.22 -28.21
CA ASP A 42 -1.07 4.46 -26.85
C ASP A 42 -2.22 4.99 -25.98
N ILE A 43 -2.21 4.60 -24.70
CA ILE A 43 -3.19 4.97 -23.69
C ILE A 43 -2.48 5.26 -22.37
N PHE A 44 -2.94 6.27 -21.65
CA PHE A 44 -2.38 6.63 -20.34
C PHE A 44 -3.09 5.86 -19.22
N LEU A 45 -2.38 4.93 -18.57
CA LEU A 45 -2.89 4.16 -17.44
C LEU A 45 -2.43 4.84 -16.14
N PHE A 46 -3.34 5.12 -15.23
CA PHE A 46 -2.99 5.82 -13.99
C PHE A 46 -3.81 5.30 -12.80
N PRO A 47 -3.31 5.39 -11.56
CA PRO A 47 -4.03 4.89 -10.40
C PRO A 47 -5.18 5.84 -10.02
N MET A 48 -6.31 5.24 -9.70
CA MET A 48 -7.33 5.91 -8.89
C MET A 48 -7.12 5.47 -7.44
N SER A 49 -6.77 6.42 -6.57
CA SER A 49 -6.55 6.15 -5.14
C SER A 49 -7.89 5.85 -4.47
N PRO A 50 -8.16 4.62 -4.00
CA PRO A 50 -9.41 4.32 -3.31
C PRO A 50 -9.53 5.08 -1.99
N GLU A 51 -8.39 5.38 -1.35
CA GLU A 51 -8.33 6.13 -0.10
C GLU A 51 -8.66 7.61 -0.29
N ASP A 52 -8.16 8.23 -1.37
CA ASP A 52 -8.43 9.65 -1.65
C ASP A 52 -9.73 9.85 -2.41
N ARG A 53 -10.21 8.80 -3.09
CA ARG A 53 -11.29 8.88 -4.10
C ARG A 53 -10.96 9.88 -5.22
N GLU A 54 -9.68 10.02 -5.52
CA GLU A 54 -9.16 10.97 -6.50
C GLU A 54 -8.22 10.29 -7.49
N PHE A 55 -8.02 10.95 -8.63
CA PHE A 55 -7.06 10.53 -9.65
C PHE A 55 -5.65 10.92 -9.23
N TYR A 56 -4.75 9.92 -9.20
CA TYR A 56 -3.35 10.21 -9.04
C TYR A 56 -2.74 10.58 -10.41
N PRO A 57 -2.12 11.76 -10.55
CA PRO A 57 -1.76 12.29 -11.87
C PRO A 57 -0.56 11.60 -12.52
N VAL A 58 0.14 10.70 -11.81
CA VAL A 58 1.31 9.99 -12.34
C VAL A 58 0.92 8.56 -12.69
N GLY A 59 1.24 8.16 -13.92
CA GLY A 59 0.88 6.86 -14.48
C GLY A 59 1.93 6.35 -15.47
N VAL A 60 1.53 5.37 -16.27
CA VAL A 60 2.33 4.75 -17.33
C VAL A 60 1.62 4.95 -18.65
N MET A 61 2.33 5.50 -19.64
CA MET A 61 1.90 5.41 -21.03
C MET A 61 2.10 3.97 -21.49
N ALA A 62 1.05 3.35 -22.04
CA ALA A 62 1.06 1.96 -22.46
C ALA A 62 0.53 1.81 -23.88
N ARG A 63 1.02 0.83 -24.62
CA ARG A 63 0.50 0.48 -25.94
C ARG A 63 -0.53 -0.63 -25.82
N ILE A 64 -1.65 -0.49 -26.52
CA ILE A 64 -2.66 -1.54 -26.64
C ILE A 64 -2.18 -2.58 -27.65
N GLU A 65 -1.75 -3.74 -27.16
CA GLU A 65 -1.26 -4.85 -27.98
C GLU A 65 -2.41 -5.67 -28.57
N GLU A 66 -3.46 -5.87 -27.79
CA GLU A 66 -4.59 -6.72 -28.16
C GLU A 66 -5.87 -6.28 -27.44
N LEU A 67 -7.00 -6.40 -28.13
CA LEU A 67 -8.34 -6.19 -27.60
C LEU A 67 -9.21 -7.35 -28.05
N TRP A 68 -9.92 -7.99 -27.12
CA TRP A 68 -10.88 -9.03 -27.45
C TRP A 68 -12.02 -9.06 -26.44
N VAL A 69 -13.16 -9.57 -26.85
CA VAL A 69 -14.34 -9.71 -26.00
C VAL A 69 -14.52 -11.18 -25.67
N GLU A 70 -14.69 -11.47 -24.38
CA GLU A 70 -14.89 -12.84 -23.91
C GLU A 70 -15.96 -12.88 -22.81
N GLN A 71 -16.65 -14.02 -22.69
CA GLN A 71 -17.66 -14.22 -21.67
C GLN A 71 -16.99 -14.47 -20.32
N VAL A 72 -17.28 -13.61 -19.35
CA VAL A 72 -16.58 -13.61 -18.05
C VAL A 72 -17.24 -14.55 -17.05
N VAL A 73 -18.56 -14.75 -17.16
CA VAL A 73 -19.35 -15.60 -16.25
C VAL A 73 -20.03 -16.72 -17.05
N PRO A 74 -19.66 -18.00 -16.84
CA PRO A 74 -20.33 -19.12 -17.47
C PRO A 74 -21.83 -19.12 -17.17
N GLY A 75 -22.68 -19.24 -18.19
CA GLY A 75 -24.14 -19.27 -18.03
C GLY A 75 -24.84 -17.91 -18.00
N ASN A 76 -24.11 -16.80 -17.86
CA ASN A 76 -24.65 -15.44 -17.94
C ASN A 76 -24.11 -14.72 -19.19
N LYS A 77 -24.93 -13.91 -19.88
CA LYS A 77 -24.50 -13.14 -21.06
C LYS A 77 -23.60 -11.92 -20.72
N ILE A 78 -22.83 -11.99 -19.64
CA ILE A 78 -21.90 -10.91 -19.25
C ILE A 78 -20.61 -11.12 -20.04
N ALA A 79 -20.43 -10.30 -21.07
CA ALA A 79 -19.20 -10.20 -21.82
C ALA A 79 -18.36 -9.04 -21.30
N GLY A 80 -17.05 -9.25 -21.21
CA GLY A 80 -16.08 -8.23 -20.82
C GLY A 80 -15.09 -7.98 -21.93
N LEU A 81 -14.55 -6.75 -21.98
CA LEU A 81 -13.45 -6.43 -22.87
C LEU A 81 -12.14 -6.75 -22.16
N PHE A 82 -11.33 -7.59 -22.75
CA PHE A 82 -9.97 -7.82 -22.33
C PHE A 82 -9.04 -6.93 -23.16
N ALA A 83 -8.07 -6.31 -22.49
CA ALA A 83 -7.01 -5.56 -23.15
C ALA A 83 -5.65 -6.06 -22.68
N ARG A 84 -4.81 -6.46 -23.62
CA ARG A 84 -3.39 -6.67 -23.37
C ARG A 84 -2.64 -5.39 -23.69
N VAL A 85 -1.84 -4.93 -22.73
CA VAL A 85 -1.09 -3.68 -22.82
C VAL A 85 0.38 -3.91 -22.50
N SER A 86 1.26 -3.15 -23.14
CA SER A 86 2.70 -3.10 -22.83
C SER A 86 3.06 -1.70 -22.33
N GLY A 87 3.81 -1.61 -21.23
CA GLY A 87 4.19 -0.30 -20.70
C GLY A 87 5.38 0.31 -21.44
N LEU A 88 5.29 1.61 -21.71
CA LEU A 88 6.32 2.38 -22.40
C LEU A 88 7.13 3.19 -21.40
N GLU A 89 6.56 4.27 -20.86
CA GLU A 89 7.28 5.22 -20.00
C GLU A 89 6.33 5.80 -18.95
N ARG A 90 6.89 6.44 -17.91
CA ARG A 90 6.10 7.18 -16.93
C ARG A 90 5.77 8.59 -17.43
N TYR A 91 4.54 9.00 -17.17
CA TYR A 91 4.06 10.35 -17.43
C TYR A 91 3.32 10.91 -16.24
N LYS A 92 3.33 12.24 -16.13
CA LYS A 92 2.47 13.02 -15.25
C LYS A 92 1.47 13.80 -16.09
N ALA A 93 0.19 13.65 -15.79
CA ALA A 93 -0.87 14.49 -16.34
C ALA A 93 -0.97 15.81 -15.57
N GLY A 94 -1.24 16.90 -16.28
CA GLY A 94 -1.56 18.20 -15.66
C GLY A 94 -3.03 18.31 -15.25
N SER A 95 -3.93 17.70 -16.02
CA SER A 95 -5.37 17.66 -15.74
C SER A 95 -6.06 16.49 -16.43
N PHE A 96 -7.30 16.21 -16.00
CA PHE A 96 -8.16 15.19 -16.57
C PHE A 96 -9.52 15.79 -16.92
N GLU A 97 -10.13 15.35 -18.02
CA GLU A 97 -11.47 15.77 -18.43
C GLU A 97 -12.29 14.59 -18.94
N PHE A 98 -13.52 14.47 -18.46
CA PHE A 98 -14.49 13.53 -19.02
C PHE A 98 -15.13 14.17 -20.25
N THR A 99 -15.01 13.50 -21.39
CA THR A 99 -15.66 13.87 -22.65
C THR A 99 -16.68 12.82 -23.04
N ASP A 100 -17.50 13.08 -24.05
CA ASP A 100 -18.43 12.08 -24.59
C ASP A 100 -17.71 10.84 -25.15
N GLU A 101 -16.44 10.98 -25.51
CA GLU A 101 -15.65 9.95 -26.17
C GLU A 101 -14.83 9.10 -25.19
N GLY A 102 -14.57 9.62 -24.00
CA GLY A 102 -13.67 9.01 -23.02
C GLY A 102 -13.05 10.02 -22.08
N LEU A 103 -12.32 9.50 -21.09
CA LEU A 103 -11.51 10.32 -20.19
C LEU A 103 -10.21 10.70 -20.91
N VAL A 104 -9.88 11.99 -20.93
CA VAL A 104 -8.67 12.51 -21.58
C VAL A 104 -7.74 13.09 -20.51
N ALA A 105 -6.45 12.76 -20.60
CA ALA A 105 -5.38 13.37 -19.82
C ALA A 105 -4.67 14.43 -20.67
N TYR A 106 -4.57 15.64 -20.13
CA TYR A 106 -3.92 16.77 -20.77
C TYR A 106 -2.58 17.10 -20.13
N ASN A 107 -1.74 17.81 -20.89
CA ASN A 107 -0.42 18.27 -20.45
C ASN A 107 0.43 17.11 -19.91
N LEU A 108 0.45 15.99 -20.65
CA LEU A 108 1.26 14.83 -20.32
C LEU A 108 2.75 15.18 -20.47
N GLU A 109 3.47 15.11 -19.35
CA GLU A 109 4.90 15.33 -19.25
C GLU A 109 5.60 14.00 -18.91
N ARG A 110 6.59 13.63 -19.72
CA ARG A 110 7.42 12.45 -19.46
C ARG A 110 8.18 12.64 -18.15
N MET A 111 8.22 11.59 -17.34
CA MET A 111 8.97 11.56 -16.08
C MET A 111 10.15 10.59 -16.21
N ASP A 112 11.36 11.14 -16.18
CA ASP A 112 12.59 10.36 -16.04
C ASP A 112 12.97 10.24 -14.56
N LEU A 113 12.99 9.03 -14.04
CA LEU A 113 13.22 8.78 -12.61
C LEU A 113 14.68 8.92 -12.22
N ASP A 114 15.62 8.67 -13.13
CA ASP A 114 17.05 8.90 -12.89
C ASP A 114 17.33 10.39 -12.81
N GLU A 115 16.84 11.17 -13.78
CA GLU A 115 16.98 12.62 -13.73
C GLU A 115 16.33 13.24 -12.48
N LEU A 116 15.15 12.76 -12.09
CA LEU A 116 14.47 13.25 -10.89
C LEU A 116 15.29 12.94 -9.64
N ARG A 117 15.85 11.74 -9.56
CA ARG A 117 16.70 11.31 -8.44
C ARG A 117 17.96 12.16 -8.35
N GLU A 118 18.64 12.41 -9.47
CA GLU A 118 19.81 13.29 -9.55
C GLU A 118 19.48 14.74 -9.13
N LYS A 119 18.30 15.24 -9.49
CA LYS A 119 17.79 16.56 -9.07
C LYS A 119 17.32 16.59 -7.61
N GLY A 120 17.46 15.49 -6.86
CA GLY A 120 17.09 15.42 -5.44
C GLY A 120 15.60 15.19 -5.18
N TYR A 121 14.91 14.53 -6.12
CA TYR A 121 13.51 14.12 -6.03
C TYR A 121 13.39 12.59 -6.22
N PRO A 122 13.93 11.79 -5.28
CA PRO A 122 13.84 10.34 -5.36
C PRO A 122 12.40 9.86 -5.34
N ALA A 123 12.14 8.77 -6.05
CA ALA A 123 10.88 8.05 -6.00
C ALA A 123 11.10 6.55 -6.19
N ILE A 124 10.13 5.76 -5.73
CA ILE A 124 10.06 4.32 -5.98
C ILE A 124 8.90 4.05 -6.92
N CYS A 125 9.18 3.37 -8.02
CA CYS A 125 8.26 2.95 -9.05
C CYS A 125 7.60 1.62 -8.68
N GLY A 126 6.27 1.62 -8.56
CA GLY A 126 5.45 0.42 -8.37
C GLY A 126 4.93 -0.21 -9.67
N ALA A 127 5.44 0.22 -10.83
CA ALA A 127 4.97 -0.29 -12.11
C ALA A 127 5.61 -1.66 -12.38
N GLY A 128 4.80 -2.65 -12.77
CA GLY A 128 5.27 -4.01 -13.07
C GLY A 128 5.37 -4.96 -11.86
N TRP A 129 5.12 -4.49 -10.63
CA TRP A 129 5.15 -5.34 -9.44
C TRP A 129 4.18 -4.87 -8.36
N GLN A 130 3.85 -5.75 -7.43
CA GLN A 130 2.99 -5.45 -6.27
C GLN A 130 3.72 -5.74 -4.96
N PRO A 131 3.79 -4.79 -4.02
CA PRO A 131 4.27 -5.08 -2.67
C PRO A 131 3.28 -6.01 -1.95
N ALA A 132 3.80 -7.11 -1.41
CA ALA A 132 3.04 -8.07 -0.61
C ALA A 132 3.20 -7.80 0.89
N GLY A 133 4.38 -7.34 1.31
CA GLY A 133 4.69 -7.01 2.69
C GLY A 133 6.12 -6.48 2.83
N GLY A 134 6.54 -6.28 4.07
CA GLY A 134 7.89 -5.86 4.40
C GLY A 134 8.34 -6.39 5.75
N TYR A 135 9.59 -6.08 6.08
CA TYR A 135 10.08 -6.17 7.44
C TYR A 135 11.28 -5.22 7.62
N THR A 136 11.43 -4.74 8.86
CA THR A 136 12.55 -3.91 9.30
C THR A 136 13.44 -4.74 10.22
N THR A 137 14.73 -4.77 9.92
CA THR A 137 15.74 -5.42 10.77
C THR A 137 16.73 -4.40 11.31
N PHE A 138 17.31 -4.74 12.46
CA PHE A 138 18.28 -3.89 13.16
C PHE A 138 19.63 -4.61 13.17
N GLY A 139 20.69 -3.88 12.83
CA GLY A 139 22.04 -4.38 12.97
C GLY A 139 22.37 -4.70 14.43
N SER A 140 23.42 -5.49 14.62
CA SER A 140 23.92 -5.84 15.96
C SER A 140 24.32 -4.62 16.79
N ASP A 141 24.73 -3.54 16.12
CA ASP A 141 25.04 -2.24 16.71
C ASP A 141 23.81 -1.42 17.12
N ARG A 142 22.60 -1.83 16.69
CA ARG A 142 21.33 -1.09 16.78
C ARG A 142 21.38 0.31 16.17
N GLN A 143 22.42 0.64 15.42
CA GLN A 143 22.61 1.93 14.73
C GLN A 143 22.20 1.83 13.27
N SER A 144 22.39 0.64 12.67
CA SER A 144 21.98 0.34 11.32
C SER A 144 20.60 -0.31 11.29
N MET A 145 19.82 0.10 10.30
CA MET A 145 18.48 -0.44 10.02
C MET A 145 18.41 -0.84 8.56
N GLU A 146 17.80 -1.98 8.29
CA GLU A 146 17.52 -2.43 6.93
C GLU A 146 16.02 -2.66 6.79
N ILE A 147 15.40 -1.93 5.87
CA ILE A 147 14.00 -2.08 5.50
C ILE A 147 13.95 -2.87 4.20
N THR A 148 13.27 -4.01 4.22
CA THR A 148 13.00 -4.83 3.04
C THR A 148 11.52 -4.77 2.71
N ILE A 149 11.20 -4.48 1.45
CA ILE A 149 9.84 -4.55 0.92
C ILE A 149 9.84 -5.58 -0.18
N TYR A 150 9.06 -6.65 -0.02
CA TYR A 150 9.01 -7.76 -0.96
C TYR A 150 7.63 -7.86 -1.61
N GLY A 151 7.60 -8.48 -2.78
CA GLY A 151 6.42 -8.52 -3.62
C GLY A 151 6.54 -9.49 -4.78
N TRP A 152 5.68 -9.30 -5.76
CA TRP A 152 5.58 -10.16 -6.94
C TRP A 152 5.60 -9.30 -8.21
N GLU A 153 6.39 -9.72 -9.20
CA GLU A 153 6.33 -9.18 -10.56
C GLU A 153 5.06 -9.69 -11.26
N TYR A 154 4.30 -8.79 -11.90
CA TYR A 154 3.00 -9.16 -12.50
C TYR A 154 3.13 -10.11 -13.69
N GLU A 155 4.17 -9.94 -14.52
CA GLU A 155 4.32 -10.68 -15.77
C GLU A 155 4.70 -12.15 -15.54
N THR A 156 5.64 -12.42 -14.63
CA THR A 156 6.20 -13.76 -14.42
C THR A 156 5.74 -14.42 -13.12
N GLY A 157 5.17 -13.64 -12.19
CA GLY A 157 4.88 -14.11 -10.84
C GLY A 157 6.14 -14.37 -9.99
N LYS A 158 7.32 -13.89 -10.41
CA LYS A 158 8.55 -14.02 -9.61
C LYS A 158 8.51 -13.12 -8.39
N LYS A 159 9.14 -13.59 -7.31
CA LYS A 159 9.37 -12.76 -6.12
C LYS A 159 10.42 -11.71 -6.43
N VAL A 160 10.15 -10.48 -6.00
CA VAL A 160 11.05 -9.34 -6.12
C VAL A 160 11.09 -8.59 -4.79
N ALA A 161 12.15 -7.81 -4.55
CA ALA A 161 12.25 -6.99 -3.35
C ALA A 161 13.09 -5.74 -3.59
N ILE A 162 12.82 -4.70 -2.80
CA ILE A 162 13.67 -3.51 -2.66
C ILE A 162 14.17 -3.43 -1.23
N VAL A 163 15.42 -3.02 -1.07
CA VAL A 163 16.08 -2.93 0.23
C VAL A 163 16.65 -1.53 0.42
N GLY A 164 16.29 -0.89 1.52
CA GLY A 164 16.83 0.41 1.93
C GLY A 164 17.61 0.26 3.23
N ARG A 165 18.85 0.76 3.24
CA ARG A 165 19.72 0.79 4.43
C ARG A 165 19.77 2.18 5.02
N LEU A 166 19.39 2.30 6.28
CA LEU A 166 19.27 3.54 7.04
C LEU A 166 20.14 3.48 8.28
N SER A 167 20.50 4.64 8.82
CA SER A 167 21.10 4.76 10.16
C SER A 167 20.16 5.47 11.13
N ARG A 168 20.46 5.42 12.43
CA ARG A 168 19.78 6.23 13.45
C ARG A 168 19.87 7.74 13.22
N GLU A 169 20.87 8.20 12.47
CA GLU A 169 20.95 9.62 12.07
C GLU A 169 19.88 9.99 11.04
N ASP A 170 19.36 8.99 10.30
CA ASP A 170 18.27 9.19 9.35
C ASP A 170 16.92 9.17 10.05
N LEU A 171 16.64 8.14 10.87
CA LEU A 171 15.36 7.91 11.55
C LEU A 171 15.52 7.08 12.84
N GLU A 172 14.59 7.24 13.78
CA GLU A 172 14.46 6.29 14.90
C GLU A 172 13.84 4.94 14.44
N PRO A 173 14.09 3.83 15.17
CA PRO A 173 13.56 2.50 14.83
C PRO A 173 12.05 2.43 14.54
N GLU A 174 11.24 3.07 15.38
CA GLU A 174 9.78 3.10 15.24
C GLU A 174 9.35 3.90 14.00
N GLN A 175 10.11 4.93 13.64
CA GLN A 175 9.89 5.69 12.40
C GLN A 175 10.29 4.87 11.18
N ALA A 176 11.38 4.10 11.24
CA ALA A 176 11.79 3.21 10.15
C ALA A 176 10.72 2.14 9.86
N HIS A 177 10.16 1.53 10.90
CA HIS A 177 9.04 0.59 10.77
C HIS A 177 7.77 1.26 10.21
N THR A 178 7.50 2.51 10.59
CA THR A 178 6.41 3.30 10.00
C THR A 178 6.67 3.62 8.52
N VAL A 179 7.92 3.91 8.13
CA VAL A 179 8.32 4.13 6.74
C VAL A 179 8.11 2.89 5.88
N GLU A 180 8.47 1.70 6.39
CA GLU A 180 8.23 0.42 5.69
C GLU A 180 6.77 0.29 5.26
N HIS A 181 5.86 0.42 6.22
CA HIS A 181 4.42 0.35 5.99
C HIS A 181 3.94 1.44 5.04
N ALA A 182 4.42 2.66 5.21
CA ALA A 182 4.03 3.79 4.39
C ALA A 182 4.49 3.66 2.93
N ILE A 183 5.66 3.08 2.66
CA ILE A 183 6.08 2.77 1.28
C ILE A 183 5.16 1.70 0.68
N ILE A 184 4.86 0.62 1.41
CA ILE A 184 3.94 -0.43 0.95
C ILE A 184 2.59 0.17 0.58
N ARG A 185 2.02 0.98 1.48
CA ARG A 185 0.73 1.66 1.27
C ARG A 185 0.77 2.58 0.06
N SER A 186 1.81 3.40 -0.05
CA SER A 186 2.01 4.33 -1.16
C SER A 186 2.08 3.60 -2.51
N LEU A 187 2.82 2.49 -2.58
CA LEU A 187 2.93 1.67 -3.78
C LEU A 187 1.61 0.95 -4.12
N LYS A 188 0.85 0.45 -3.14
CA LYS A 188 -0.47 -0.14 -3.38
C LYS A 188 -1.48 0.87 -3.91
N ASN A 189 -1.46 2.09 -3.37
CA ASN A 189 -2.48 3.10 -3.64
C ASN A 189 -2.19 3.93 -4.90
N TYR A 190 -0.91 4.23 -5.15
CA TYR A 190 -0.48 5.15 -6.22
C TYR A 190 0.42 4.51 -7.27
N ALA A 191 0.78 3.24 -7.12
CA ALA A 191 1.85 2.58 -7.90
C ALA A 191 3.15 3.41 -7.94
N PHE A 192 3.36 4.31 -6.97
CA PHE A 192 4.45 5.28 -6.98
C PHE A 192 4.65 5.90 -5.59
N CYS A 193 5.87 5.87 -5.08
CA CYS A 193 6.20 6.45 -3.80
C CYS A 193 7.15 7.64 -3.94
N THR A 194 6.68 8.83 -3.58
CA THR A 194 7.43 10.09 -3.54
C THR A 194 7.56 10.54 -2.09
N PRO A 195 8.41 11.53 -1.75
CA PRO A 195 8.46 12.07 -0.39
C PRO A 195 7.10 12.61 0.10
N LYS A 196 6.26 13.13 -0.81
CA LYS A 196 4.93 13.63 -0.47
C LYS A 196 3.96 12.49 -0.15
N THR A 197 3.89 11.47 -1.01
CA THR A 197 3.00 10.32 -0.79
C THR A 197 3.48 9.47 0.38
N LEU A 198 4.79 9.36 0.60
CA LEU A 198 5.37 8.72 1.78
C LEU A 198 4.90 9.41 3.07
N ARG A 199 5.05 10.74 3.17
CA ARG A 199 4.61 11.51 4.35
C ARG A 199 3.11 11.34 4.61
N LEU A 200 2.30 11.39 3.56
CA LEU A 200 0.86 11.17 3.65
C LEU A 200 0.54 9.77 4.16
N CYS A 201 1.19 8.74 3.61
CA CYS A 201 0.97 7.35 4.01
C CYS A 201 1.46 7.08 5.44
N MET A 202 2.56 7.69 5.89
CA MET A 202 3.03 7.58 7.28
C MET A 202 1.97 8.12 8.24
N LYS A 203 1.42 9.29 7.95
CA LYS A 203 0.36 9.90 8.76
C LYS A 203 -0.88 9.00 8.82
N ARG A 204 -1.33 8.48 7.68
CA ARG A 204 -2.50 7.57 7.63
C ARG A 204 -2.26 6.28 8.38
N GLU A 205 -1.07 5.71 8.24
CA GLU A 205 -0.73 4.47 8.92
C GLU A 205 -0.81 4.66 10.43
N THR A 206 -0.23 5.73 10.97
CA THR A 206 -0.26 5.97 12.42
C THR A 206 -1.66 6.35 12.92
N GLU A 207 -2.44 7.11 12.14
CA GLU A 207 -3.85 7.40 12.44
C GLU A 207 -4.69 6.12 12.53
N GLU A 208 -4.56 5.21 11.57
CA GLU A 208 -5.29 3.93 11.57
C GLU A 208 -4.83 2.99 12.68
N LEU A 209 -3.52 2.93 12.96
CA LEU A 209 -3.00 2.14 14.07
C LEU A 209 -3.52 2.64 15.41
N MET A 210 -3.47 3.96 15.65
CA MET A 210 -4.06 4.57 16.83
C MET A 210 -5.56 4.29 16.94
N TRP A 211 -6.28 4.38 15.82
CA TRP A 211 -7.71 4.07 15.78
C TRP A 211 -7.98 2.59 16.08
N SER A 212 -7.14 1.68 15.57
CA SER A 212 -7.24 0.24 15.85
C SER A 212 -7.05 -0.05 17.35
N VAL A 213 -6.16 0.67 18.04
CA VAL A 213 -6.01 0.61 19.50
C VAL A 213 -7.29 1.07 20.18
N GLU A 214 -7.82 2.23 19.81
CA GLU A 214 -9.04 2.77 20.44
C GLU A 214 -10.24 1.85 20.24
N ILE A 215 -10.48 1.38 19.01
CA ILE A 215 -11.58 0.47 18.69
C ILE A 215 -11.41 -0.86 19.42
N GLY A 216 -10.21 -1.45 19.42
CA GLY A 216 -9.98 -2.73 20.05
C GLY A 216 -10.18 -2.69 21.57
N PHE A 217 -9.83 -1.59 22.24
CA PHE A 217 -10.14 -1.42 23.66
C PHE A 217 -11.61 -1.04 23.91
N ALA A 218 -12.18 -0.11 23.14
CA ALA A 218 -13.55 0.38 23.37
C ALA A 218 -14.62 -0.68 23.09
N HIS A 219 -14.39 -1.56 22.13
CA HIS A 219 -15.34 -2.59 21.70
C HIS A 219 -14.95 -4.01 22.14
N GLU A 220 -13.89 -4.14 22.94
CA GLU A 220 -13.35 -5.42 23.38
C GLU A 220 -12.95 -6.35 22.22
N LEU A 221 -12.36 -5.79 21.15
CA LEU A 221 -11.97 -6.48 19.92
C LEU A 221 -10.45 -6.44 19.74
N PRO A 222 -9.65 -7.15 20.55
CA PRO A 222 -8.19 -7.11 20.44
C PRO A 222 -7.71 -7.59 19.05
N GLU A 223 -8.44 -8.45 18.36
CA GLU A 223 -8.08 -8.93 17.01
C GLU A 223 -7.95 -7.84 15.93
N VAL A 224 -8.44 -6.62 16.18
CA VAL A 224 -8.32 -5.50 15.23
C VAL A 224 -7.00 -4.74 15.39
N PHE A 225 -6.23 -4.99 16.45
CA PHE A 225 -4.96 -4.30 16.68
C PHE A 225 -3.99 -4.55 15.52
N GLY A 226 -3.40 -3.46 15.00
CA GLY A 226 -2.41 -3.52 13.94
C GLY A 226 -3.00 -3.74 12.54
N VAL A 227 -4.32 -3.69 12.38
CA VAL A 227 -5.00 -3.79 11.08
C VAL A 227 -5.13 -2.39 10.47
N THR A 228 -4.55 -2.20 9.28
CA THR A 228 -4.59 -0.95 8.52
C THR A 228 -4.89 -1.23 7.04
N GLY A 229 -5.09 -0.17 6.25
CA GLY A 229 -5.21 -0.26 4.79
C GLY A 229 -3.96 -0.83 4.11
N SER A 230 -2.79 -0.80 4.77
CA SER A 230 -1.56 -1.41 4.24
C SER A 230 -1.53 -2.93 4.44
N GLY A 231 -2.23 -3.45 5.46
CA GLY A 231 -2.33 -4.88 5.80
C GLY A 231 -2.43 -5.11 7.32
N VAL A 232 -2.07 -6.32 7.76
CA VAL A 232 -1.95 -6.65 9.19
C VAL A 232 -0.49 -6.54 9.62
N CYS A 233 -0.21 -5.67 10.57
CA CYS A 233 1.13 -5.45 11.10
C CYS A 233 1.56 -6.60 12.04
N GLY A 234 2.75 -7.16 11.81
CA GLY A 234 3.33 -8.19 12.67
C GLY A 234 3.97 -7.67 13.97
N ASN A 235 3.49 -6.53 14.49
CA ASN A 235 4.09 -5.83 15.64
C ASN A 235 3.93 -6.57 16.99
N PRO A 236 4.67 -6.15 18.03
CA PRO A 236 4.63 -6.82 19.34
C PRO A 236 3.23 -6.97 19.92
N MET A 237 2.40 -5.91 19.91
CA MET A 237 1.03 -5.95 20.42
C MET A 237 0.15 -6.95 19.67
N THR A 238 0.24 -7.00 18.34
CA THR A 238 -0.56 -7.90 17.49
C THR A 238 -0.16 -9.36 17.74
N ARG A 239 1.14 -9.63 17.92
CA ARG A 239 1.65 -10.96 18.30
C ARG A 239 1.18 -11.37 19.70
N MET A 240 1.34 -10.50 20.70
CA MET A 240 0.87 -10.74 22.07
C MET A 240 -0.62 -11.02 22.09
N THR A 241 -1.40 -10.25 21.33
CA THR A 241 -2.84 -10.44 21.17
C THR A 241 -3.19 -11.82 20.67
N SER A 242 -2.55 -12.24 19.57
CA SER A 242 -2.82 -13.54 18.96
C SER A 242 -2.53 -14.69 19.94
N VAL A 243 -1.43 -14.60 20.69
CA VAL A 243 -1.05 -15.59 21.71
C VAL A 243 -2.04 -15.58 22.87
N TYR A 244 -2.28 -14.42 23.49
CA TYR A 244 -3.10 -14.30 24.70
C TYR A 244 -4.56 -14.64 24.45
N LEU A 245 -5.12 -14.21 23.31
CA LEU A 245 -6.48 -14.56 22.93
C LEU A 245 -6.63 -16.07 22.74
N GLY A 246 -5.68 -16.71 22.06
CA GLY A 246 -5.69 -18.18 21.88
C GLY A 246 -5.58 -18.94 23.21
N GLU A 247 -4.67 -18.50 24.10
CA GLU A 247 -4.51 -19.08 25.43
C GLU A 247 -5.77 -18.94 26.28
N GLU A 248 -6.30 -17.73 26.39
CA GLU A 248 -7.48 -17.46 27.21
C GLU A 248 -8.72 -18.15 26.66
N PHE A 249 -8.93 -18.14 25.34
CA PHE A 249 -10.06 -18.83 24.71
C PHE A 249 -10.01 -20.33 24.99
N ARG A 250 -8.84 -20.96 24.86
CA ARG A 250 -8.66 -22.38 25.18
C ARG A 250 -8.93 -22.67 26.66
N LYS A 251 -8.54 -21.78 27.58
CA LYS A 251 -8.85 -21.92 29.02
C LYS A 251 -10.37 -21.85 29.27
N GLN A 252 -11.06 -20.90 28.65
CA GLN A 252 -12.53 -20.76 28.82
C GLN A 252 -13.30 -21.98 28.29
N LEU A 253 -12.91 -22.50 27.12
CA LEU A 253 -13.53 -23.70 26.55
C LEU A 253 -13.36 -24.92 27.46
N LYS A 254 -12.17 -25.09 28.06
CA LYS A 254 -11.91 -26.17 29.03
C LYS A 254 -12.75 -26.04 30.31
N GLN A 255 -13.25 -24.85 30.63
CA GLN A 255 -14.13 -24.61 31.78
C GLN A 255 -15.61 -24.90 31.45
N GLY A 256 -15.92 -25.38 30.25
CA GLY A 256 -17.28 -25.79 29.85
C GLY A 256 -18.19 -24.63 29.45
N LEU A 257 -17.64 -23.43 29.21
CA LEU A 257 -18.40 -22.30 28.70
C LEU A 257 -18.77 -22.49 27.23
N ASN A 258 -19.89 -21.91 26.80
CA ASN A 258 -20.23 -21.88 25.38
C ASN A 258 -19.24 -21.00 24.59
N ILE A 259 -19.24 -21.14 23.26
CA ILE A 259 -18.21 -20.55 22.41
C ILE A 259 -18.22 -19.02 22.43
N PHE A 260 -19.39 -18.40 22.50
CA PHE A 260 -19.54 -16.94 22.49
C PHE A 260 -19.12 -16.33 23.82
N GLU A 261 -19.52 -16.93 24.94
CA GLU A 261 -19.09 -16.52 26.27
C GLU A 261 -17.59 -16.72 26.46
N SER A 262 -17.05 -17.84 25.96
CA SER A 262 -15.62 -18.13 25.99
C SER A 262 -14.84 -17.06 25.26
N LEU A 263 -15.29 -16.65 24.07
CA LEU A 263 -14.64 -15.63 23.28
C LEU A 263 -14.72 -14.25 23.95
N SER A 264 -15.89 -13.86 24.45
CA SER A 264 -16.06 -12.58 25.15
C SER A 264 -15.16 -12.49 26.39
N ARG A 265 -15.11 -13.54 27.22
CA ARG A 265 -14.23 -13.58 28.39
C ARG A 265 -12.75 -13.58 28.01
N ALA A 266 -12.39 -14.30 26.94
CA ALA A 266 -11.02 -14.32 26.45
C ALA A 266 -10.56 -12.93 25.99
N ARG A 267 -11.38 -12.23 25.20
CA ARG A 267 -11.10 -10.86 24.75
C ARG A 267 -10.84 -9.90 25.91
N LYS A 268 -11.74 -9.88 26.92
CA LYS A 268 -11.57 -9.04 28.12
C LYS A 268 -10.26 -9.30 28.87
N LYS A 269 -9.95 -10.58 29.09
CA LYS A 269 -8.72 -10.99 29.79
C LYS A 269 -7.47 -10.66 28.98
N THR A 270 -7.51 -10.88 27.66
CA THR A 270 -6.42 -10.50 26.75
C THR A 270 -6.15 -9.01 26.81
N LEU A 271 -7.18 -8.16 26.73
CA LEU A 271 -7.03 -6.71 26.81
C LEU A 271 -6.44 -6.25 28.14
N SER A 272 -6.94 -6.80 29.25
CA SER A 272 -6.40 -6.51 30.59
C SER A 272 -4.91 -6.87 30.69
N ARG A 273 -4.52 -8.03 30.14
CA ARG A 273 -3.14 -8.51 30.15
C ARG A 273 -2.23 -7.64 29.27
N ILE A 274 -2.68 -7.28 28.07
CA ILE A 274 -1.95 -6.39 27.15
C ILE A 274 -1.72 -5.03 27.80
N ALA A 275 -2.77 -4.42 28.36
CA ALA A 275 -2.67 -3.10 28.99
C ALA A 275 -1.68 -3.11 30.16
N GLN A 276 -1.71 -4.16 30.98
CA GLN A 276 -0.80 -4.31 32.12
C GLN A 276 0.65 -4.53 31.68
N GLU A 277 0.89 -5.44 30.75
CA GLU A 277 2.26 -5.81 30.35
C GLU A 277 2.95 -4.73 29.50
N LEU A 278 2.18 -4.01 28.68
CA LEU A 278 2.70 -2.89 27.87
C LEU A 278 2.64 -1.54 28.60
N ASP A 279 2.12 -1.50 29.83
CA ASP A 279 1.93 -0.27 30.61
C ASP A 279 1.19 0.81 29.80
N ILE A 280 0.03 0.42 29.26
CA ILE A 280 -0.84 1.28 28.45
C ILE A 280 -1.98 1.79 29.33
N SER A 281 -2.19 3.10 29.30
CA SER A 281 -3.27 3.79 30.01
C SER A 281 -4.65 3.29 29.58
N THR A 282 -5.62 3.40 30.48
CA THR A 282 -7.03 3.17 30.18
C THR A 282 -7.73 4.43 29.67
N GLU A 283 -7.09 5.60 29.78
CA GLU A 283 -7.60 6.88 29.32
C GLU A 283 -7.51 7.00 27.79
N SER A 284 -8.64 7.31 27.15
CA SER A 284 -8.70 7.49 25.68
C SER A 284 -7.79 8.64 25.23
N GLY A 285 -7.17 8.50 24.07
CA GLY A 285 -6.18 9.46 23.54
C GLY A 285 -4.76 9.26 24.08
N ILE A 286 -4.59 9.06 25.39
CA ILE A 286 -3.27 8.66 25.95
C ILE A 286 -2.97 7.20 25.57
N ARG A 287 -4.00 6.34 25.70
CA ARG A 287 -3.94 4.93 25.34
C ARG A 287 -3.53 4.71 23.88
N SER A 288 -4.10 5.46 22.94
CA SER A 288 -3.78 5.30 21.51
C SER A 288 -2.30 5.60 21.22
N LEU A 289 -1.78 6.70 21.76
CA LEU A 289 -0.38 7.09 21.61
C LEU A 289 0.58 6.08 22.26
N GLN A 290 0.27 5.65 23.49
CA GLN A 290 1.06 4.63 24.18
C GLN A 290 0.97 3.28 23.47
N GLY A 291 -0.21 2.91 22.97
CA GLY A 291 -0.42 1.68 22.22
C GLY A 291 0.36 1.68 20.91
N LEU A 292 0.36 2.80 20.17
CA LEU A 292 1.15 2.98 18.96
C LEU A 292 2.65 2.81 19.25
N LYS A 293 3.18 3.54 20.23
CA LYS A 293 4.62 3.58 20.49
C LYS A 293 5.14 2.36 21.25
N LYS A 294 4.55 2.03 22.40
CA LYS A 294 4.99 0.90 23.25
C LYS A 294 4.55 -0.45 22.70
N GLY A 295 3.36 -0.52 22.10
CA GLY A 295 2.78 -1.78 21.66
C GLY A 295 3.06 -2.11 20.20
N MET A 296 2.81 -1.16 19.31
CA MET A 296 2.89 -1.39 17.86
C MET A 296 4.27 -1.06 17.28
N PHE A 297 5.13 -0.36 18.04
CA PHE A 297 6.47 0.02 17.59
C PHE A 297 6.42 0.94 16.35
N HIS A 298 5.57 1.95 16.42
CA HIS A 298 5.39 3.00 15.41
C HIS A 298 5.53 4.39 16.05
N ASP A 299 5.77 5.40 15.21
CA ASP A 299 5.96 6.79 15.65
C ASP A 299 5.18 7.75 14.74
N ASP A 300 4.32 8.57 15.34
CA ASP A 300 3.45 9.55 14.70
C ASP A 300 4.09 10.94 14.55
N SER A 301 5.34 11.12 15.00
CA SER A 301 6.03 12.40 14.90
C SER A 301 6.24 12.78 13.43
N PRO A 302 5.96 14.04 13.05
CA PRO A 302 6.12 14.47 11.68
C PRO A 302 7.58 14.39 11.23
N VAL A 303 7.82 13.74 10.10
CA VAL A 303 9.15 13.67 9.48
C VAL A 303 9.28 14.73 8.38
N GLU A 304 10.37 15.50 8.43
CA GLU A 304 10.70 16.52 7.45
C GLU A 304 10.85 15.94 6.03
N ILE A 305 10.39 16.68 5.02
CA ILE A 305 10.49 16.26 3.62
C ILE A 305 11.95 16.04 3.21
N LYS A 306 12.89 16.83 3.76
CA LYS A 306 14.33 16.66 3.53
C LYS A 306 14.82 15.30 4.00
N THR A 307 14.35 14.83 5.15
CA THR A 307 14.68 13.52 5.70
C THR A 307 14.05 12.42 4.87
N LEU A 308 12.77 12.54 4.49
CA LEU A 308 12.11 11.56 3.63
C LEU A 308 12.77 11.41 2.25
N LYS A 309 13.28 12.52 1.68
CA LYS A 309 14.12 12.46 0.48
C LYS A 309 15.38 11.63 0.73
N LYS A 310 16.12 11.88 1.83
CA LYS A 310 17.32 11.09 2.16
C LYS A 310 17.00 9.60 2.33
N VAL A 311 15.90 9.28 3.00
CA VAL A 311 15.41 7.90 3.20
C VAL A 311 15.13 7.23 1.85
N LEU A 312 14.35 7.86 0.97
CA LEU A 312 14.05 7.30 -0.35
C LEU A 312 15.29 7.17 -1.25
N MET A 313 16.30 8.03 -1.08
CA MET A 313 17.60 7.88 -1.77
C MET A 313 18.35 6.61 -1.38
N ARG A 314 17.98 5.92 -0.29
CA ARG A 314 18.62 4.66 0.13
C ARG A 314 17.97 3.42 -0.50
N PHE A 315 16.80 3.56 -1.12
CA PHE A 315 16.13 2.47 -1.83
C PHE A 315 16.46 2.53 -3.32
N PRO A 316 16.51 1.40 -4.03
CA PRO A 316 16.50 1.41 -5.49
C PRO A 316 15.19 2.03 -6.02
N GLN A 317 15.19 2.46 -7.28
CA GLN A 317 14.02 3.07 -7.91
C GLN A 317 12.90 2.06 -8.16
N ASP A 318 13.24 0.78 -8.31
CA ASP A 318 12.33 -0.34 -8.46
C ASP A 318 13.09 -1.64 -8.11
N PRO A 319 12.46 -2.83 -8.12
CA PRO A 319 13.14 -4.07 -7.74
C PRO A 319 14.16 -4.61 -8.75
N TRP A 320 14.34 -3.98 -9.91
CA TRP A 320 15.26 -4.46 -10.95
C TRP A 320 16.55 -3.64 -11.03
N HIS A 321 16.68 -2.59 -10.22
CA HIS A 321 17.86 -1.72 -10.08
C HIS A 321 18.40 -1.78 -8.65
#